data_AF-A0A9N9H387-F1
#
_entry.id   AF-A0A9N9H387-F1
#
_cell.length_a   1.000
_cell.length_b   1.000
_cell.length_c   1.000
_cell.angle_alpha   90.00
_cell.angle_beta   90.00
_cell.angle_gamma   90.00
#
_symmetry.space_group_name_H-M   'P 1'
#
loop_
_entity.id
_entity.type
_entity.pdbx_description
1 polymer ?
#
loop_
_entity_poly.entity_id
_entity_poly.type
_entity_poly.pdbx_seq_one_letter_code
_entity_poly.pdbx_strand_id
1 'polypeptide(L)' 'KIDARQTILNTEPKSMIDRVLNRESRQIVLDRIIQNHKDNTVTIITNPEQIKSCVQEHLYQWTE' A
#
# COMPACT_ATOMS: atom_id res chain seq x y z
N LYS A 1 -8.49 26.54 -11.37
CA LYS A 1 -9.26 25.37 -10.85
C LYS A 1 -9.39 24.26 -11.90
N ILE A 2 -9.57 24.58 -13.19
CA ILE A 2 -9.60 23.59 -14.28
C ILE A 2 -8.19 23.06 -14.57
N ASP A 3 -7.18 23.92 -14.55
CA ASP A 3 -5.79 23.53 -14.87
C ASP A 3 -5.24 22.49 -13.89
N ALA A 4 -5.51 22.66 -12.59
CA ALA A 4 -5.13 21.67 -11.57
C ALA A 4 -5.81 20.30 -11.78
N ARG A 5 -7.06 20.30 -12.25
CA ARG A 5 -7.75 19.05 -12.63
C ARG A 5 -7.09 18.47 -13.88
N GLN A 6 -6.81 19.26 -14.90
CA GLN A 6 -6.13 18.78 -16.10
C GLN A 6 -4.77 18.14 -15.80
N THR A 7 -4.00 18.71 -14.87
CA THR A 7 -2.74 18.12 -14.43
C THR A 7 -2.95 16.75 -13.77
N ILE A 8 -3.92 16.62 -12.84
CA ILE A 8 -4.22 15.34 -12.18
C ILE A 8 -4.70 14.30 -13.19
N LEU A 9 -5.44 14.70 -14.24
CA LEU A 9 -5.88 13.77 -15.29
C LEU A 9 -4.69 13.18 -16.04
N ASN A 10 -3.66 14.00 -16.26
CA ASN A 10 -2.45 13.59 -16.97
C ASN A 10 -1.49 12.79 -16.08
N THR A 11 -1.43 13.06 -14.77
CA THR A 11 -0.48 12.40 -13.85
C THR A 11 -1.07 11.19 -13.13
N GLU A 12 -2.34 11.25 -12.69
CA GLU A 12 -3.01 10.22 -11.90
C GLU A 12 -4.49 10.03 -12.32
N PRO A 13 -4.76 9.55 -13.54
CA PRO A 13 -6.12 9.43 -14.06
C PRO A 13 -7.01 8.51 -13.22
N LYS A 14 -6.45 7.44 -12.64
CA LYS A 14 -7.20 6.47 -11.81
C LYS A 14 -7.74 7.11 -10.54
N SER A 15 -6.89 7.85 -9.81
CA SER A 15 -7.29 8.52 -8.56
C SER A 15 -8.34 9.60 -8.81
N MET A 16 -8.29 10.26 -9.98
CA MET A 16 -9.34 11.19 -10.39
C MET A 16 -10.69 10.48 -10.63
N ILE A 17 -10.70 9.38 -11.38
CA ILE A 17 -11.92 8.62 -11.67
C ILE A 17 -12.56 8.16 -10.36
N ASP A 18 -11.77 7.62 -9.43
CA ASP A 18 -12.27 7.15 -8.15
C ASP A 18 -12.88 8.29 -7.31
N ARG A 19 -12.27 9.48 -7.35
CA ARG A 19 -12.82 10.70 -6.71
C ARG A 19 -14.11 11.19 -7.36
N VAL A 20 -14.19 11.21 -8.68
CA VAL A 20 -15.38 11.67 -9.42
C VAL A 20 -16.55 10.72 -9.19
N LEU A 21 -16.28 9.42 -9.13
CA LEU A 21 -17.29 8.38 -8.92
C LEU A 21 -17.60 8.14 -7.44
N ASN A 22 -16.97 8.87 -6.50
CA ASN A 22 -17.06 8.63 -5.06
C ASN A 22 -16.89 7.15 -4.69
N ARG A 23 -15.96 6.46 -5.36
CA ARG A 23 -15.68 5.06 -5.04
C ARG A 23 -14.98 5.00 -3.69
N GLU A 24 -15.59 4.31 -2.74
CA GLU A 24 -14.95 4.00 -1.47
C GLU A 24 -13.77 3.05 -1.70
N SER A 25 -12.56 3.51 -1.40
CA SER A 25 -11.40 2.64 -1.35
C SER A 25 -11.37 1.90 -0.01
N ARG A 26 -11.31 0.56 -0.09
CA ARG A 26 -11.06 -0.27 1.08
C ARG A 26 -9.56 -0.49 1.19
N GLN A 27 -9.00 -0.20 2.36
CA GLN A 27 -7.59 -0.43 2.65
C GLN A 27 -7.47 -1.41 3.82
N ILE A 28 -6.52 -2.35 3.69
CA ILE A 28 -6.11 -3.20 4.80
C ILE A 28 -4.92 -2.51 5.48
N VAL A 29 -5.04 -2.27 6.78
CA VAL A 29 -3.96 -1.75 7.62
C VAL A 29 -3.48 -2.89 8.51
N LEU A 30 -2.16 -3.06 8.58
CA LEU A 30 -1.54 -4.12 9.37
C LEU A 30 -0.85 -3.49 10.58
N ASP A 31 -1.16 -4.02 11.76
CA ASP A 31 -0.58 -3.52 13.02
C ASP A 31 0.77 -4.18 13.36
N ARG A 32 0.99 -5.41 12.88
CA ARG A 32 2.22 -6.17 13.16
C ARG A 32 2.48 -7.25 12.13
N ILE A 33 3.76 -7.57 11.95
CA ILE A 33 4.24 -8.73 11.19
C ILE A 33 5.00 -9.64 12.15
N ILE A 34 4.72 -10.95 12.07
CA ILE A 34 5.41 -11.98 12.84
C ILE A 34 6.25 -12.79 11.86
N GLN A 35 7.56 -12.79 12.07
CA GLN A 35 8.52 -13.56 11.27
C GLN A 35 9.05 -14.72 12.11
N ASN A 36 8.75 -15.94 11.65
CA ASN A 36 9.28 -17.16 12.24
C ASN A 36 10.57 -17.53 11.50
N HIS A 37 11.70 -17.51 12.21
CA HIS A 37 12.97 -17.92 11.64
C HIS A 37 13.17 -19.43 11.83
N LYS A 38 14.02 -20.04 10.97
CA LYS A 38 14.34 -21.47 11.03
C LYS A 38 15.03 -21.86 12.35
N ASP A 39 15.68 -20.89 13.01
CA ASP A 39 16.38 -21.05 14.28
C ASP A 39 15.42 -21.02 15.49
N ASN A 40 14.11 -21.12 15.25
CA ASN A 40 13.05 -21.07 16.25
C ASN A 40 12.95 -19.73 17.02
N THR A 41 13.59 -18.69 16.50
CA THR A 41 13.45 -17.32 16.98
C THR A 41 12.27 -16.64 16.28
N VAL A 42 11.58 -15.78 17.03
CA VAL A 42 10.41 -15.04 16.54
C VAL A 42 10.72 -13.55 16.61
N THR A 43 10.65 -12.89 15.45
CA THR A 43 10.81 -11.44 15.35
C THR A 43 9.45 -10.81 15.10
N ILE A 44 9.11 -9.78 15.87
CA ILE A 44 7.85 -9.04 15.72
C ILE A 44 8.16 -7.62 15.27
N ILE A 45 7.65 -7.26 14.09
CA ILE A 45 7.80 -5.93 13.51
C ILE A 45 6.50 -5.16 13.78
N THR A 46 6.60 -4.02 14.45
CA THR A 46 5.47 -3.11 14.76
C THR A 46 5.66 -1.72 14.16
N ASN A 47 6.84 -1.42 13.59
CA ASN A 47 7.09 -0.13 12.97
C ASN A 47 6.30 -0.03 11.65
N PRO A 48 5.43 0.97 11.47
CA PRO A 48 4.57 1.11 10.28
C PRO A 48 5.34 1.16 8.95
N GLU A 49 6.49 1.85 8.91
CA GLU A 49 7.30 1.96 7.68
C GLU A 49 7.93 0.61 7.32
N GLN A 50 8.43 -0.12 8.31
CA GLN A 50 8.98 -1.46 8.09
C GLN A 50 7.90 -2.46 7.66
N ILE A 51 6.71 -2.39 8.26
CA ILE A 51 5.55 -3.20 7.87
C ILE A 51 5.22 -2.95 6.40
N LYS A 52 5.12 -1.68 5.99
CA LYS A 52 4.81 -1.30 4.61
C LYS A 52 5.84 -1.85 3.63
N SER A 53 7.14 -1.68 3.90
CA SER A 53 8.20 -2.19 3.03
C SER A 53 8.17 -3.71 2.92
N CYS A 54 8.06 -4.44 4.04
CA CYS A 54 8.00 -5.90 4.02
C CYS A 54 6.80 -6.44 3.23
N VAL A 55 5.63 -5.80 3.37
CA VAL A 55 4.41 -6.20 2.66
C VAL A 55 4.53 -5.93 1.17
N GLN A 56 5.07 -4.76 0.78
CA GLN A 56 5.30 -4.43 -0.62
C GLN A 56 6.24 -5.43 -1.29
N GLU A 57 7.37 -5.73 -0.63
CA GLU A 57 8.34 -6.70 -1.12
C GLU A 57 7.72 -8.09 -1.26
N HIS A 58 7.02 -8.56 -0.22
CA HIS A 58 6.37 -9.87 -0.24
C HIS A 58 5.32 -9.99 -1.36
N LEU A 59 4.46 -8.99 -1.52
CA LEU A 59 3.43 -9.01 -2.57
C LEU A 59 4.02 -8.87 -3.97
N TYR A 60 5.08 -8.08 -4.14
CA TYR A 60 5.79 -7.97 -5.41
C TYR A 60 6.36 -9.33 -5.85
N GLN A 61 7.10 -10.00 -4.95
CA GLN A 61 7.66 -11.33 -5.18
C GLN A 61 6.60 -12.41 -5.39
N TRP A 62 5.39 -12.24 -4.88
CA TRP A 62 4.28 -13.16 -5.12
C TRP A 62 3.67 -13.01 -6.52
N THR A 63 3.79 -11.82 -7.12
CA THR A 63 3.21 -11.51 -8.44
C THR A 63 4.20 -11.64 -9.61
N GLU A 64 5.49 -11.86 -9.34
CA GLU A 64 6.50 -12.30 -10.32
C GLU A 64 6.45 -13.81 -10.54
#